data_AF-A0A7W4VLB9-F1
#
_entry.id   AF-A0A7W4VLB9-F1
#
_cell.length_a   1.000
_cell.length_b   1.000
_cell.length_c   1.000
_cell.angle_alpha   90.00
_cell.angle_beta   90.00
_cell.angle_gamma   90.00
#
_symmetry.space_group_name_H-M   'P 1'
#
loop_
_entity.id
_entity.type
_entity.pdbx_description
1 polymer ?
#
loop_
_entity_poly.entity_id
_entity_poly.type
_entity_poly.pdbx_seq_one_letter_code
_entity_poly.pdbx_strand_id
1 'polypeptide(L)'
;MLAKKKSSGTQNRRVTRIDPPALEEAIVAAQGLTDDVESQIEIAAQLMGMSEDEVRPAVLKAAVPPPVRRPVHLADRYSMTERNEGPKVVVVERKRPRLVMPR
;
A
#
# COMPACT_ATOMS: atom_id res chain seq x y z
N MET A 1 -39.70 7.88 43.61
CA MET A 1 -38.53 8.47 42.93
C MET A 1 -38.03 7.48 41.87
N LEU A 2 -38.40 7.65 40.60
CA LEU A 2 -38.14 6.67 39.53
C LEU A 2 -36.71 6.84 38.98
N ALA A 3 -35.90 5.78 39.02
CA ALA A 3 -34.53 5.79 38.51
C ALA A 3 -34.52 5.86 36.97
N LYS A 4 -33.98 6.95 36.42
CA LYS A 4 -33.84 7.19 34.98
C LYS A 4 -32.71 6.32 34.42
N LYS A 5 -33.06 5.28 33.66
CA LYS A 5 -32.11 4.37 32.99
C LYS A 5 -31.37 5.16 31.89
N LYS A 6 -30.04 5.31 32.02
CA LYS A 6 -29.18 5.93 30.99
C LYS A 6 -29.21 5.03 29.74
N SER A 7 -29.60 5.57 28.59
CA SER A 7 -29.65 4.86 27.33
C SER A 7 -28.23 4.49 26.87
N SER A 8 -27.97 3.19 26.73
CA SER A 8 -26.71 2.61 26.23
C SER A 8 -26.62 2.70 24.70
N GLY A 9 -26.80 3.89 24.13
CA GLY A 9 -27.03 4.08 22.70
C GLY A 9 -25.80 4.00 21.78
N THR A 10 -24.59 3.87 22.32
CA THR A 10 -23.36 4.10 21.52
C THR A 10 -22.41 2.92 21.38
N GLN A 11 -22.73 1.76 21.98
CA GLN A 11 -21.74 0.66 22.06
C GLN A 11 -21.61 -0.22 20.81
N ASN A 12 -22.46 -0.04 19.79
CA ASN A 12 -22.43 -0.84 18.55
C ASN A 12 -22.17 -0.04 17.26
N ARG A 13 -21.59 1.17 17.34
CA ARG A 13 -21.22 1.91 16.11
C ARG A 13 -19.85 1.42 15.62
N ARG A 14 -19.84 0.61 14.57
CA ARG A 14 -18.61 0.22 13.87
C ARG A 14 -18.07 1.44 13.13
N VAL A 15 -16.97 2.00 13.61
CA VAL A 15 -16.26 3.12 12.98
C VAL A 15 -14.97 2.58 12.39
N THR A 16 -14.74 2.82 11.10
CA THR A 16 -13.45 2.56 10.47
C THR A 16 -12.45 3.58 11.00
N ARG A 17 -11.33 3.11 11.54
CA ARG A 17 -10.23 3.99 11.92
C ARG A 17 -9.68 4.62 10.65
N ILE A 18 -9.56 5.94 10.66
CA ILE A 18 -8.93 6.69 9.58
C ILE A 18 -7.57 7.13 10.13
N ASP A 19 -6.52 6.51 9.63
CA ASP A 19 -5.16 6.94 9.90
C ASP A 19 -4.81 8.09 8.94
N PRO A 20 -4.11 9.14 9.40
CA PRO A 20 -3.72 10.25 8.53
C PRO A 20 -2.78 9.75 7.43
N PRO A 21 -2.83 10.35 6.22
CA PRO A 21 -1.93 9.96 5.12
C PRO A 21 -0.48 10.19 5.53
N ALA A 22 0.42 9.31 5.05
CA ALA A 22 1.85 9.53 5.22
C ALA A 22 2.39 10.52 4.17
N LEU A 23 3.43 11.26 4.51
CA LEU A 23 4.06 12.23 3.59
C LEU A 23 4.53 11.55 2.28
N GLU A 24 5.07 10.33 2.38
CA GLU A 24 5.51 9.56 1.21
C GLU A 24 4.34 9.25 0.26
N GLU A 25 3.16 8.94 0.80
CA GLU A 25 1.96 8.65 0.00
C GLU A 25 1.46 9.89 -0.73
N ALA A 26 1.49 11.05 -0.06
CA ALA A 26 1.14 12.33 -0.68
C ALA A 26 2.10 12.71 -1.81
N ILE A 27 3.41 12.44 -1.65
CA ILE A 27 4.41 12.66 -2.69
C ILE A 27 4.13 11.77 -3.91
N VAL A 28 3.87 10.48 -3.69
CA VAL A 28 3.53 9.55 -4.79
C VAL A 28 2.25 9.97 -5.51
N ALA A 29 1.24 10.43 -4.78
CA ALA A 29 0.02 10.95 -5.37
C ALA A 29 0.28 12.20 -6.23
N ALA A 30 1.08 13.14 -5.73
CA ALA A 30 1.45 14.36 -6.47
C ALA A 30 2.25 14.05 -7.74
N GLN A 31 3.21 13.12 -7.68
CA GLN A 31 3.95 12.63 -8.85
C GLN A 31 3.04 12.00 -9.91
N GLY A 32 1.94 11.37 -9.50
CA GLY A 32 0.95 10.82 -10.42
C GLY A 32 0.10 11.89 -11.13
N LEU A 33 0.11 13.14 -10.65
CA LEU A 33 -0.67 14.25 -11.21
C LEU A 33 0.17 15.20 -12.08
N THR A 34 1.45 15.37 -11.78
CA THR A 34 2.33 16.30 -12.50
C THR A 34 3.80 15.89 -12.42
N ASP A 35 4.57 16.22 -13.46
CA ASP A 35 6.03 15.99 -13.53
C ASP A 35 6.84 17.20 -13.02
N ASP A 36 6.20 18.36 -12.85
CA ASP A 36 6.86 19.58 -12.35
C ASP A 36 7.06 19.52 -10.84
N VAL A 37 8.30 19.76 -10.39
CA VAL A 37 8.70 19.60 -8.98
C VAL A 37 8.02 20.64 -8.09
N GLU A 38 7.90 21.88 -8.53
CA GLU A 38 7.28 22.92 -7.70
C GLU A 38 5.78 22.63 -7.52
N SER A 39 5.11 22.22 -8.60
CA SER A 39 3.72 21.77 -8.56
C SER A 39 3.53 20.53 -7.68
N GLN A 40 4.48 19.58 -7.70
CA GLN A 40 4.42 18.41 -6.80
C GLN A 40 4.51 18.81 -5.32
N ILE A 41 5.33 19.81 -4.99
CA ILE A 41 5.48 20.33 -3.62
C ILE A 41 4.17 20.96 -3.15
N GLU A 42 3.57 21.82 -3.99
CA GLU A 42 2.30 22.49 -3.67
C GLU A 42 1.18 21.46 -3.40
N ILE A 43 1.03 20.48 -4.30
CA ILE A 43 0.00 19.44 -4.17
C ILE A 43 0.23 18.58 -2.92
N ALA A 44 1.47 18.13 -2.68
CA ALA A 44 1.78 17.32 -1.51
C ALA A 44 1.58 18.09 -0.20
N ALA A 45 1.90 19.39 -0.17
CA ALA A 45 1.62 20.27 0.97
C ALA A 45 0.11 20.40 1.23
N GLN A 46 -0.70 20.58 0.19
CA GLN A 46 -2.16 20.63 0.28
C GLN A 46 -2.76 19.31 0.79
N LEU A 47 -2.25 18.16 0.32
CA LEU A 47 -2.71 16.84 0.76
C LEU A 47 -2.39 16.55 2.24
N MET A 48 -1.24 17.04 2.72
CA MET A 48 -0.78 16.84 4.10
C MET A 48 -1.25 17.94 5.07
N GLY A 49 -1.70 19.09 4.57
CA GLY A 49 -2.00 20.27 5.38
C GLY A 49 -0.75 20.87 6.05
N MET A 50 0.40 20.73 5.40
CA MET A 50 1.71 21.21 5.89
C MET A 50 2.21 22.37 5.02
N SER A 51 3.27 23.04 5.47
CA SER A 51 3.91 24.08 4.66
C SER A 51 4.76 23.49 3.53
N GLU A 52 4.90 24.21 2.42
CA GLU A 52 5.75 23.79 1.29
C GLU A 52 7.21 23.59 1.72
N ASP A 53 7.72 24.40 2.64
CA ASP A 53 9.10 24.31 3.13
C ASP A 53 9.38 22.99 3.87
N GLU A 54 8.39 22.43 4.57
CA GLU A 54 8.52 21.13 5.26
C GLU A 54 8.47 19.95 4.27
N VAL A 55 7.76 20.09 3.16
CA VAL A 55 7.53 19.04 2.16
C VAL A 55 8.62 19.02 1.08
N ARG A 56 9.14 20.20 0.70
CA ARG A 56 10.18 20.39 -0.31
C ARG A 56 11.38 19.43 -0.20
N PRO A 57 12.03 19.24 0.96
CA PRO A 57 13.16 18.32 1.06
C PRO A 57 12.79 16.86 0.78
N ALA A 58 11.56 16.45 1.11
CA ALA A 58 11.09 15.09 0.88
C ALA A 58 10.76 14.84 -0.60
N VAL A 59 10.11 15.80 -1.26
CA VAL A 59 9.82 15.73 -2.71
C VAL A 59 11.11 15.72 -3.52
N LEU A 60 12.06 16.61 -3.22
CA LEU A 60 13.36 16.66 -3.91
C LEU A 60 14.14 15.34 -3.78
N LYS A 61 14.06 14.70 -2.62
CA LYS A 61 14.67 13.38 -2.41
C LYS A 61 13.98 12.28 -3.23
N ALA A 62 12.66 12.35 -3.38
CA ALA A 62 11.88 11.40 -4.16
C ALA A 62 12.01 11.60 -5.68
N ALA A 63 12.31 12.83 -6.13
CA ALA A 63 12.55 13.15 -7.53
C ALA A 63 13.88 12.55 -8.07
N VAL A 64 14.81 12.20 -7.18
CA VAL A 64 16.03 11.48 -7.58
C VAL A 64 15.63 10.04 -7.91
N PRO A 65 15.71 9.60 -9.19
CA PRO A 65 15.39 8.23 -9.53
C PRO A 65 16.30 7.31 -8.73
N PRO A 66 15.77 6.24 -8.10
CA PRO A 66 16.61 5.29 -7.38
C PRO A 66 17.68 4.78 -8.34
N PRO A 67 18.94 4.63 -7.89
CA PRO A 67 19.98 4.09 -8.74
C PRO A 67 19.45 2.78 -9.30
N VAL A 68 19.45 2.64 -10.62
CA VAL A 68 19.02 1.42 -11.32
C VAL A 68 19.87 0.30 -10.74
N ARG A 69 19.33 -0.39 -9.73
CA ARG A 69 19.93 -1.60 -9.19
C ARG A 69 19.79 -2.58 -10.33
N ARG A 70 20.87 -2.70 -11.12
CA ARG A 70 21.02 -3.84 -12.04
C ARG A 70 20.58 -5.05 -11.22
N PRO A 71 19.63 -5.86 -11.71
CA PRO A 71 19.24 -7.05 -10.99
C PRO A 71 20.54 -7.83 -10.79
N VAL A 72 21.05 -7.82 -9.55
CA VAL A 72 22.09 -8.75 -9.15
C VAL A 72 21.39 -10.08 -9.34
N HIS A 73 21.77 -10.79 -10.40
CA HIS A 73 21.17 -12.03 -10.82
C HIS A 73 21.05 -12.93 -9.59
N LEU A 74 19.85 -12.98 -9.00
CA LEU A 74 19.47 -13.93 -7.96
C LEU A 74 19.36 -15.35 -8.56
N ALA A 75 19.86 -15.54 -9.79
CA ALA A 75 20.00 -16.80 -10.48
C ALA A 75 21.28 -17.55 -10.07
N ASP A 76 22.33 -16.86 -9.62
CA ASP A 76 23.62 -17.53 -9.30
C ASP A 76 23.66 -18.25 -7.96
N ARG A 77 22.64 -18.10 -7.10
CA ARG A 77 22.57 -18.83 -5.82
C ARG A 77 21.90 -20.20 -5.88
N TYR A 78 21.40 -20.61 -7.05
CA TYR A 78 20.79 -21.92 -7.23
C TYR A 78 21.51 -22.81 -8.26
N SER A 79 22.64 -22.39 -8.83
CA SER A 79 23.45 -23.19 -9.75
C SER A 79 24.38 -24.17 -9.01
N MET A 80 23.82 -25.00 -8.14
CA MET A 80 24.54 -26.15 -7.59
C MET A 80 23.73 -27.44 -7.58
N THR A 81 22.89 -27.67 -8.59
CA THR A 81 22.44 -29.04 -8.96
C THR A 81 21.99 -29.09 -10.42
N GLU A 82 22.88 -28.78 -11.38
CA GLU A 82 22.64 -29.18 -12.77
C GLU A 82 23.03 -30.64 -12.99
N ARG A 83 22.12 -31.54 -12.63
CA ARG A 83 22.02 -32.87 -13.25
C ARG A 83 20.55 -33.22 -13.37
N ASN A 84 19.98 -32.89 -14.54
CA ASN A 84 18.66 -33.30 -15.03
C ASN A 84 17.45 -32.75 -14.28
N GLU A 85 16.83 -31.67 -14.76
CA GLU A 85 15.39 -31.46 -14.54
C GLU A 85 14.87 -30.44 -15.55
N GLY A 86 14.06 -30.91 -16.51
CA GLY A 86 13.32 -30.06 -17.45
C GLY A 86 12.28 -29.16 -16.76
N PRO A 87 11.46 -28.42 -17.52
CA PRO A 87 10.51 -27.45 -16.97
C PRO A 87 9.58 -28.11 -15.93
N LYS A 88 9.57 -27.56 -14.71
CA LYS A 88 8.72 -28.03 -13.60
C LYS A 88 7.29 -27.55 -13.82
N VAL A 89 6.44 -28.41 -14.37
CA VAL A 89 5.00 -28.14 -14.55
C VAL A 89 4.25 -28.54 -13.29
N VAL A 90 3.49 -27.61 -12.70
CA VAL A 90 2.60 -27.88 -11.56
C VAL A 90 1.16 -27.90 -12.06
N VAL A 91 0.51 -29.07 -11.97
CA VAL A 91 -0.92 -29.24 -12.28
C VAL A 91 -1.70 -29.17 -10.97
N VAL A 92 -2.70 -28.28 -10.91
CA VAL A 92 -3.58 -28.14 -9.74
C VAL A 92 -5.02 -28.47 -10.17
N GLU A 93 -5.58 -29.56 -9.62
CA GLU A 93 -7.01 -29.82 -9.73
C GLU A 93 -7.80 -29.01 -8.69
N ARG A 94 -8.90 -28.37 -9.12
CA ARG A 94 -9.80 -27.62 -8.25
C ARG A 94 -11.04 -28.45 -7.91
N LYS A 95 -11.22 -28.81 -6.64
CA LYS A 95 -12.41 -29.50 -6.15
C LYS A 95 -13.56 -28.51 -5.94
N ARG A 96 -14.72 -28.75 -6.58
CA ARG A 96 -15.91 -27.90 -6.43
C ARG A 96 -16.54 -28.09 -5.03
N PRO A 97 -16.94 -27.00 -4.34
CA PRO A 97 -17.65 -27.10 -3.07
C PRO A 97 -19.01 -27.78 -3.26
N ARG A 98 -19.40 -28.64 -2.32
CA ARG A 98 -20.71 -29.30 -2.33
C ARG A 98 -21.79 -28.27 -1.99
N LEU A 99 -22.79 -28.13 -2.88
CA LEU A 99 -23.96 -27.29 -2.63
C LEU A 99 -24.82 -27.98 -1.55
N VAL A 100 -24.93 -27.38 -0.37
CA VAL A 100 -25.88 -27.82 0.65
C VAL A 100 -27.21 -27.13 0.34
N MET A 101 -28.20 -27.88 -0.16
CA MET A 101 -29.56 -27.36 -0.31
C MET A 101 -30.23 -27.31 1.06
N PRO A 102 -30.74 -26.14 1.51
CA PRO A 102 -31.58 -26.07 2.69
C PRO A 102 -32.93 -26.74 2.41
N ARG A 103 -33.42 -27.51 3.38
CA ARG A 103 -34.76 -28.10 3.41
C ARG A 103 -35.76 -27.11 3.98
#